data_AF-A0A5E4GLS3-F1
#
_entry.id   AF-A0A5E4GLS3-F1
#
_cell.length_a   1.000
_cell.length_b   1.000
_cell.length_c   1.000
_cell.angle_alpha   90.00
_cell.angle_beta   90.00
_cell.angle_gamma   90.00
#
_symmetry.space_group_name_H-M   'P 1'
#
loop_
_entity.id
_entity.type
_entity.pdbx_description
1 polymer ?
#
loop_
_entity_poly.entity_id
_entity_poly.type
_entity_poly.pdbx_seq_one_letter_code
_entity_poly.pdbx_strand_id
1 'polypeptide(L)'
;ENISNVIKRARTITNYIYNHGWLLAKMREFCKGEIIRPATTRFATNYIALDSLLKKKSGLKQLFTSEDWANHNFSRSNAGRMVESIVLDHSFWTQSEHVCQVFEPLYKVLRIVDTEVYPTMGAIYELMRVVKEELEKKTWCKVAYYLNPRYQYRPGVGDDGTLIRAVHKVYSKLDPASPAVGQFGNELTWFKDARRTFGEPTSVAARTKMSPTEWWIMYGTDAPTVRKLAIKVLSQTTSSSACERNWSTFALIHTKQRNRLAHSRLEKLVYCYYNMKLQIRDKEAEIDHVDRGDPLDVFDIAAEDDDTE
;
A
#
# COMPACT_ATOMS: atom_id res chain seq x y z
N GLU A 1 2.05 -8.77 2.48
CA GLU A 1 1.11 -8.36 3.56
C GLU A 1 0.81 -6.87 3.42
N ASN A 2 -0.35 -6.43 3.93
CA ASN A 2 -0.82 -5.04 3.84
C ASN A 2 -0.11 -4.15 4.89
N ILE A 3 0.24 -2.90 4.54
CA ILE A 3 0.90 -1.90 5.42
C ILE A 3 0.17 -1.76 6.76
N SER A 4 -1.17 -1.82 6.75
CA SER A 4 -1.98 -1.77 7.97
C SER A 4 -1.69 -2.93 8.92
N ASN A 5 -1.38 -4.13 8.41
CA ASN A 5 -1.02 -5.27 9.26
C ASN A 5 0.33 -5.05 9.94
N VAL A 6 1.32 -4.52 9.21
CA VAL A 6 2.64 -4.18 9.77
C VAL A 6 2.49 -3.19 10.92
N ILE A 7 1.69 -2.13 10.73
CA ILE A 7 1.44 -1.13 11.77
C ILE A 7 0.72 -1.74 12.98
N LYS A 8 -0.27 -2.61 12.76
CA LYS A 8 -0.98 -3.31 13.84
C LYS A 8 -0.05 -4.21 14.65
N ARG A 9 0.79 -5.00 13.98
CA ARG A 9 1.80 -5.87 14.61
C ARG A 9 2.79 -5.05 15.45
N ALA A 10 3.29 -3.94 14.90
CA ALA A 10 4.15 -2.99 15.62
C ALA A 10 3.45 -2.37 16.85
N ARG A 11 2.16 -2.02 16.74
CA ARG A 11 1.36 -1.53 17.87
C ARG A 11 1.14 -2.61 18.93
N THR A 12 0.93 -3.87 18.55
CA THR A 12 0.80 -4.98 19.50
C THR A 12 2.08 -5.16 20.31
N ILE A 13 3.24 -5.11 19.66
CA ILE A 13 4.55 -5.18 20.36
C ILE A 13 4.67 -4.03 21.36
N THR A 14 4.50 -2.79 20.88
CA THR A 14 4.69 -1.60 21.73
C THR A 14 3.70 -1.57 22.89
N ASN A 15 2.41 -1.80 22.65
CA ASN A 15 1.41 -1.85 23.72
C ASN A 15 1.72 -2.94 24.74
N TYR A 16 2.16 -4.12 24.31
CA TYR A 16 2.50 -5.19 25.23
C TYR A 16 3.71 -4.82 26.11
N ILE A 17 4.77 -4.26 25.52
CA ILE A 17 5.95 -3.83 26.28
C ILE A 17 5.58 -2.75 27.31
N TYR A 18 4.88 -1.71 26.89
CA TYR A 18 4.56 -0.58 27.79
C TYR A 18 3.52 -0.91 28.86
N ASN A 19 2.67 -1.92 28.65
CA ASN A 19 1.70 -2.35 29.66
C ASN A 19 2.30 -3.29 30.73
N HIS A 20 3.52 -3.79 30.52
CA HIS A 20 4.18 -4.69 31.46
C HIS A 20 5.47 -4.04 31.98
N GLY A 21 5.43 -3.52 33.21
CA GLY A 21 6.53 -2.74 33.79
C GLY A 21 7.88 -3.47 33.80
N TRP A 22 7.90 -4.77 34.08
CA TRP A 22 9.11 -5.58 34.01
C TRP A 22 9.69 -5.66 32.59
N LEU A 23 8.81 -5.88 31.59
CA LEU A 23 9.22 -5.98 30.19
C LEU A 23 9.70 -4.62 29.64
N LEU A 24 9.07 -3.53 30.09
CA LEU A 24 9.52 -2.17 29.78
C LEU A 24 10.92 -1.90 30.36
N ALA A 25 11.17 -2.29 31.61
CA ALA A 25 12.49 -2.14 32.23
C ALA A 25 13.56 -2.93 31.47
N LYS A 26 13.26 -4.19 31.12
CA LYS A 26 14.16 -5.03 30.31
C LYS A 26 14.36 -4.47 28.91
N MET A 27 13.31 -3.96 28.25
CA MET A 27 13.46 -3.29 26.95
C MET A 27 14.43 -2.10 27.04
N ARG A 28 14.33 -1.26 28.08
CA ARG A 28 15.27 -0.14 28.28
C ARG A 28 16.71 -0.61 28.47
N GLU A 29 16.92 -1.72 29.18
CA GLU A 29 18.22 -2.35 29.39
C GLU A 29 18.85 -2.83 28.07
N PHE A 30 18.11 -3.66 27.32
CA PHE A 30 18.60 -4.25 26.06
C PHE A 30 18.67 -3.25 24.90
N CYS A 31 17.72 -2.32 24.82
CA CYS A 31 17.60 -1.39 23.69
C CYS A 31 18.24 -0.03 23.93
N LYS A 32 18.69 0.28 25.16
CA LYS A 32 19.27 1.58 25.58
C LYS A 32 18.41 2.77 25.14
N GLY A 33 17.18 2.86 25.66
CA GLY A 33 16.27 3.99 25.44
C GLY A 33 14.84 3.57 25.08
N GLU A 34 14.00 4.56 24.76
CA GLU A 34 12.56 4.38 24.54
C GLU A 34 12.18 4.08 23.08
N ILE A 35 10.98 3.52 22.90
CA ILE A 35 10.32 3.42 21.59
C ILE A 35 9.29 4.55 21.49
N ILE A 36 9.37 5.33 20.41
CA ILE A 36 8.42 6.43 20.18
C ILE A 36 7.05 5.84 19.86
N ARG A 37 6.01 6.27 20.59
CA ARG A 37 4.63 5.82 20.37
C ARG A 37 3.90 6.72 19.37
N PRO A 38 2.96 6.18 18.57
CA PRO A 38 2.12 7.01 17.71
C PRO A 38 1.26 7.96 18.56
N ALA A 39 1.26 9.25 18.24
CA ALA A 39 0.34 10.23 18.81
C ALA A 39 -0.81 10.50 17.82
N THR A 40 -2.04 10.65 18.32
CA THR A 40 -3.25 10.79 17.47
C THR A 40 -3.26 12.06 16.62
N THR A 41 -2.48 13.09 16.98
CA THR A 41 -2.61 14.46 16.48
C THR A 41 -1.46 14.96 15.60
N ARG A 42 -0.56 14.10 15.13
CA ARG A 42 0.54 14.54 14.24
C ARG A 42 0.71 13.61 13.05
N PHE A 43 0.78 14.18 11.84
CA PHE A 43 1.11 13.47 10.60
C PHE A 43 2.40 12.64 10.79
N ALA A 44 2.52 11.54 10.04
CA ALA A 44 3.67 10.63 10.06
C ALA A 44 3.98 9.91 11.41
N THR A 45 3.14 9.98 12.44
CA THR A 45 3.36 9.29 13.72
C THR A 45 3.48 7.78 13.62
N ASN A 46 2.76 7.14 12.70
CA ASN A 46 2.93 5.70 12.43
C ASN A 46 4.31 5.38 11.85
N TYR A 47 4.84 6.25 10.97
CA TYR A 47 6.18 6.10 10.41
C TYR A 47 7.25 6.28 11.49
N ILE A 48 7.16 7.34 12.31
CA ILE A 48 8.14 7.60 13.38
C ILE A 48 8.15 6.45 14.40
N ALA A 49 6.98 5.93 14.77
CA ALA A 49 6.89 4.80 15.69
C ALA A 49 7.49 3.51 15.10
N LEU A 50 7.25 3.25 13.81
CA LEU A 50 7.80 2.10 13.11
C LEU A 50 9.32 2.21 12.93
N ASP A 51 9.82 3.38 12.55
CA ASP A 51 11.26 3.68 12.44
C ASP A 51 11.98 3.56 13.79
N SER A 52 11.34 4.05 14.87
CA SER A 52 11.85 3.89 16.23
C SER A 52 11.91 2.40 16.63
N LEU A 53 10.90 1.61 16.28
CA LEU A 53 10.89 0.17 16.53
C LEU A 53 11.99 -0.55 15.73
N LEU A 54 12.18 -0.20 14.46
CA LEU A 54 13.24 -0.74 13.60
C LEU A 54 14.64 -0.47 14.18
N LYS A 55 14.90 0.74 14.66
CA LYS A 55 16.17 1.09 15.33
C LYS A 55 16.44 0.26 16.57
N LYS A 56 15.41 -0.27 17.22
CA LYS A 56 15.52 -1.15 18.40
C LYS A 56 15.39 -2.66 18.07
N LYS A 57 15.32 -3.04 16.80
CA LYS A 57 15.17 -4.43 16.32
C LYS A 57 16.15 -5.42 16.97
N SER A 58 17.43 -5.09 17.00
CA SER A 58 18.47 -5.98 17.55
C SER A 58 18.29 -6.21 19.05
N GLY A 59 18.09 -5.14 19.83
CA GLY A 59 17.85 -5.22 21.27
C GLY A 59 16.55 -5.95 21.61
N LEU A 60 15.48 -5.75 20.82
CA LEU A 60 14.23 -6.48 20.99
C LEU A 60 14.41 -7.98 20.72
N LYS A 61 15.11 -8.36 19.64
CA LYS A 61 15.39 -9.78 19.39
C LYS A 61 16.18 -10.40 20.54
N GLN A 62 17.22 -9.73 21.03
CA GLN A 62 18.01 -10.20 22.18
C GLN A 62 17.15 -10.37 23.44
N LEU A 63 16.26 -9.42 23.73
CA LEU A 63 15.34 -9.50 24.86
C LEU A 63 14.44 -10.74 24.79
N PHE A 64 13.79 -10.97 23.64
CA PHE A 64 12.85 -12.08 23.48
C PHE A 64 13.55 -13.44 23.31
N THR A 65 14.87 -13.47 23.10
CA THR A 65 15.69 -14.70 23.14
C THR A 65 16.48 -14.86 24.45
N SER A 66 16.31 -13.95 25.42
CA SER A 66 17.07 -13.98 26.67
C SER A 66 16.56 -15.06 27.63
N GLU A 67 17.45 -15.55 28.50
CA GLU A 67 17.08 -16.46 29.59
C GLU A 67 16.08 -15.80 30.55
N ASP A 68 16.24 -14.49 30.80
CA ASP A 68 15.31 -13.68 31.60
C ASP A 68 13.88 -13.78 31.06
N TRP A 69 13.69 -13.71 29.74
CA TRP A 69 12.39 -13.88 29.10
C TRP A 69 11.88 -15.31 29.22
N ALA A 70 12.73 -16.30 28.93
CA ALA A 70 12.37 -17.72 28.99
C ALA A 70 11.85 -18.15 30.38
N ASN A 71 12.44 -17.59 31.43
CA ASN A 71 12.10 -17.91 32.82
C ASN A 71 10.90 -17.10 33.35
N HIS A 72 10.51 -16.00 32.70
CA HIS A 72 9.42 -15.14 33.17
C HIS A 72 8.03 -15.70 32.84
N ASN A 73 7.02 -15.44 33.69
CA ASN A 73 5.65 -15.92 33.47
C ASN A 73 4.99 -15.38 32.17
N PHE A 74 5.46 -14.24 31.67
CA PHE A 74 4.97 -13.60 30.46
C PHE A 74 5.27 -14.41 29.19
N SER A 75 6.38 -15.15 29.13
CA SER A 75 6.69 -16.03 28.00
C SER A 75 5.71 -17.20 27.87
N ARG A 76 5.09 -17.61 28.98
CA ARG A 76 4.07 -18.69 28.98
C ARG A 76 2.68 -18.18 28.59
N SER A 77 2.44 -16.87 28.73
CA SER A 77 1.18 -16.25 28.39
C SER A 77 0.91 -16.29 26.88
N ASN A 78 -0.35 -16.43 26.47
CA ASN A 78 -0.72 -16.43 25.06
C ASN A 78 -0.36 -15.10 24.37
N ALA A 79 -0.51 -13.98 25.09
CA ALA A 79 -0.15 -12.66 24.58
C ALA A 79 1.37 -12.49 24.42
N GLY A 80 2.17 -12.99 25.37
CA GLY A 80 3.63 -12.96 25.29
C GLY A 80 4.17 -13.81 24.14
N ARG A 81 3.66 -15.04 23.97
CA ARG A 81 4.03 -15.90 22.82
C ARG A 81 3.66 -15.28 21.48
N MET A 82 2.52 -14.59 21.41
CA MET A 82 2.14 -13.87 20.19
C MET A 82 3.15 -12.75 19.88
N VAL A 83 3.51 -11.93 20.86
CA VAL A 83 4.49 -10.84 20.66
C VAL A 83 5.87 -11.38 20.31
N GLU A 84 6.32 -12.42 21.01
CA GLU A 84 7.57 -13.12 20.72
C GLU A 84 7.59 -13.63 19.26
N SER A 85 6.51 -14.28 18.81
CA SER A 85 6.41 -14.74 17.42
C SER A 85 6.53 -13.61 16.40
N ILE A 86 5.98 -12.42 16.70
CA ILE A 86 6.06 -11.25 15.82
C ILE A 86 7.49 -10.68 15.82
N VAL A 87 8.15 -10.59 16.98
CA VAL A 87 9.51 -10.06 17.11
C VAL A 87 10.53 -10.99 16.45
N LEU A 88 10.31 -12.31 16.48
CA LEU A 88 11.21 -13.28 15.85
C LEU A 88 10.94 -13.49 14.36
N ASP A 89 9.74 -13.15 13.86
CA ASP A 89 9.39 -13.24 12.45
C ASP A 89 10.25 -12.33 11.57
N HIS A 90 11.09 -12.93 10.71
CA HIS A 90 11.93 -12.19 9.78
C HIS A 90 11.10 -11.38 8.78
N SER A 91 9.97 -11.93 8.31
CA SER A 91 9.14 -11.30 7.29
C SER A 91 8.53 -9.98 7.77
N PHE A 92 8.16 -9.89 9.06
CA PHE A 92 7.70 -8.66 9.70
C PHE A 92 8.72 -7.52 9.59
N TRP A 93 9.99 -7.82 9.90
CA TRP A 93 11.05 -6.82 9.87
C TRP A 93 11.36 -6.35 8.45
N THR A 94 11.47 -7.28 7.49
CA THR A 94 11.69 -6.93 6.08
C THR A 94 10.57 -6.05 5.54
N GLN A 95 9.32 -6.35 5.90
CA GLN A 95 8.18 -5.53 5.50
C GLN A 95 8.16 -4.17 6.20
N SER A 96 8.50 -4.12 7.49
CA SER A 96 8.61 -2.87 8.25
C SER A 96 9.68 -1.95 7.64
N GLU A 97 10.83 -2.50 7.27
CA GLU A 97 11.90 -1.79 6.55
C GLU A 97 11.40 -1.26 5.21
N HIS A 98 10.68 -2.08 4.42
CA HIS A 98 10.11 -1.64 3.15
C HIS A 98 9.07 -0.51 3.34
N VAL A 99 8.22 -0.58 4.36
CA VAL A 99 7.27 0.49 4.69
C VAL A 99 8.03 1.78 5.05
N CYS A 100 9.04 1.71 5.92
CA CYS A 100 9.82 2.88 6.27
C CYS A 100 10.55 3.48 5.06
N GLN A 101 11.20 2.67 4.23
CA GLN A 101 11.81 3.12 2.97
C GLN A 101 10.78 3.81 2.06
N VAL A 102 9.52 3.37 2.10
CA VAL A 102 8.50 3.95 1.25
C VAL A 102 8.12 5.37 1.70
N PHE A 103 7.95 5.57 3.00
CA PHE A 103 7.46 6.81 3.59
C PHE A 103 8.57 7.80 3.96
N GLU A 104 9.82 7.36 4.05
CA GLU A 104 10.96 8.19 4.45
C GLU A 104 11.13 9.48 3.62
N PRO A 105 11.07 9.46 2.27
CA PRO A 105 11.23 10.70 1.47
C PRO A 105 10.13 11.72 1.76
N LEU A 106 8.88 11.27 1.85
CA LEU A 106 7.72 12.11 2.18
C LEU A 106 7.84 12.69 3.59
N TYR A 107 8.28 11.88 4.56
CA TYR A 107 8.51 12.34 5.92
C TYR A 107 9.63 13.39 6.01
N LYS A 108 10.72 13.23 5.25
CA LYS A 108 11.81 14.22 5.20
C LYS A 108 11.32 15.57 4.70
N VAL A 109 10.51 15.60 3.64
CA VAL A 109 9.93 16.85 3.12
C VAL A 109 8.98 17.46 4.13
N LEU A 110 8.06 16.69 4.71
CA LEU A 110 7.16 17.19 5.74
C LEU A 110 7.94 17.82 6.90
N ARG A 111 9.02 17.18 7.36
CA ARG A 111 9.87 17.72 8.44
C ARG A 111 10.62 18.99 8.06
N ILE A 112 10.99 19.15 6.79
CA ILE A 112 11.60 20.38 6.28
C ILE A 112 10.55 21.48 6.23
N VAL A 113 9.34 21.19 5.76
CA VAL A 113 8.26 22.18 5.60
C VAL A 113 7.69 22.64 6.94
N ASP A 114 7.62 21.73 7.93
CA ASP A 114 7.17 22.02 9.30
C ASP A 114 8.18 22.84 10.11
N THR A 115 9.34 23.23 9.54
CA THR A 115 10.31 24.08 10.25
C THR A 115 9.83 25.53 10.31
N GLU A 116 9.82 26.12 11.50
CA GLU A 116 9.55 27.56 11.69
C GLU A 116 10.84 28.39 11.59
N VAL A 117 11.99 27.75 11.37
CA VAL A 117 13.32 28.39 11.42
C VAL A 117 13.64 29.19 10.15
N TYR A 118 13.12 28.77 8.99
CA TYR A 118 13.36 29.46 7.72
C TYR A 118 12.16 29.37 6.78
N PRO A 119 11.93 30.35 5.89
CA PRO A 119 10.85 30.30 4.91
C PRO A 119 11.04 29.13 3.93
N THR A 120 10.13 28.17 3.95
CA THR A 120 10.19 26.93 3.15
C THR A 120 9.44 27.03 1.82
N MET A 121 8.63 28.07 1.64
CA MET A 121 7.80 28.27 0.44
C MET A 121 8.62 28.29 -0.86
N GLY A 122 9.83 28.84 -0.85
CA GLY A 122 10.71 28.84 -2.03
C GLY A 122 11.33 27.48 -2.36
N ALA A 123 11.28 26.51 -1.43
CA ALA A 123 11.91 25.20 -1.59
C ALA A 123 10.89 24.07 -1.82
N ILE A 124 9.59 24.30 -1.56
CA ILE A 124 8.57 23.24 -1.59
C ILE A 124 8.48 22.53 -2.94
N TYR A 125 8.57 23.27 -4.05
CA TYR A 125 8.50 22.71 -5.39
C TYR A 125 9.67 21.75 -5.67
N GLU A 126 10.89 22.18 -5.32
CA GLU A 126 12.09 21.36 -5.49
C GLU A 126 12.07 20.13 -4.58
N LEU A 127 11.61 20.28 -3.34
CA LEU A 127 11.45 19.17 -2.39
C LEU A 127 10.45 18.13 -2.90
N MET A 128 9.32 18.57 -3.45
CA MET A 128 8.33 17.68 -4.06
C MET A 128 8.87 17.00 -5.32
N ARG A 129 9.68 17.70 -6.13
CA ARG A 129 10.38 17.13 -7.29
C ARG A 129 11.33 16.00 -6.88
N VAL A 130 12.16 16.22 -5.85
CA VAL A 130 13.07 15.21 -5.31
C VAL A 130 12.32 14.01 -4.75
N VAL A 131 11.22 14.23 -4.02
CA VAL A 131 10.37 13.13 -3.54
C VAL A 131 9.76 12.35 -4.70
N LYS A 132 9.29 13.04 -5.73
CA LYS A 132 8.78 12.40 -6.93
C LYS A 132 9.85 11.50 -7.54
N GLU A 133 11.09 11.97 -7.71
CA GLU A 133 12.21 11.17 -8.23
C GLU A 133 12.53 9.95 -7.32
N GLU A 134 12.52 10.10 -5.99
CA GLU A 134 12.71 9.00 -5.04
C GLU A 134 11.57 7.97 -5.06
N LEU A 135 10.32 8.44 -5.18
CA LEU A 135 9.15 7.58 -5.32
C LEU A 135 9.11 6.90 -6.69
N GLU A 136 9.57 7.58 -7.73
CA GLU A 136 9.71 7.05 -9.09
C GLU A 136 10.75 5.93 -9.19
N LYS A 137 11.70 5.82 -8.26
CA LYS A 137 12.53 4.62 -8.14
C LYS A 137 11.70 3.36 -7.84
N LYS A 138 10.48 3.51 -7.30
CA LYS A 138 9.58 2.38 -7.00
C LYS A 138 8.83 1.93 -8.25
N THR A 139 9.18 0.73 -8.67
CA THR A 139 8.84 0.17 -9.98
C THR A 139 7.33 -0.05 -10.18
N TRP A 140 6.55 -0.31 -9.13
CA TRP A 140 5.12 -0.69 -9.25
C TRP A 140 4.22 0.43 -9.77
N CYS A 141 4.40 1.67 -9.32
CA CYS A 141 3.58 2.81 -9.75
C CYS A 141 3.83 3.14 -11.23
N LYS A 142 5.10 3.05 -11.67
CA LYS A 142 5.48 3.21 -13.08
C LYS A 142 4.81 2.18 -13.99
N VAL A 143 4.75 0.93 -13.54
CA VAL A 143 4.08 -0.15 -14.28
C VAL A 143 2.57 0.05 -14.33
N ALA A 144 1.94 0.46 -13.22
CA ALA A 144 0.52 0.80 -13.21
C ALA A 144 0.20 1.95 -14.16
N TYR A 145 1.04 2.98 -14.20
CA TYR A 145 0.89 4.12 -15.11
C TYR A 145 1.00 3.69 -16.58
N TYR A 146 2.06 2.95 -16.93
CA TYR A 146 2.29 2.47 -18.29
C TYR A 146 1.18 1.51 -18.77
N LEU A 147 0.70 0.62 -17.89
CA LEU A 147 -0.36 -0.33 -18.25
C LEU A 147 -1.75 0.30 -18.27
N ASN A 148 -1.92 1.56 -17.87
CA ASN A 148 -3.21 2.22 -17.94
C ASN A 148 -3.50 2.69 -19.39
N PRO A 149 -4.54 2.18 -20.06
CA PRO A 149 -4.85 2.54 -21.45
C PRO A 149 -5.14 4.03 -21.65
N ARG A 150 -5.57 4.76 -20.61
CA ARG A 150 -5.78 6.21 -20.66
C ARG A 150 -4.47 6.99 -20.76
N TYR A 151 -3.39 6.48 -20.15
CA TYR A 151 -2.11 7.17 -20.06
C TYR A 151 -1.08 6.68 -21.07
N GLN A 152 -1.11 5.39 -21.40
CA GLN A 152 -0.10 4.76 -22.26
C GLN A 152 0.10 5.46 -23.60
N TYR A 153 -0.99 5.95 -24.19
CA TYR A 153 -0.97 6.58 -25.51
C TYR A 153 -0.84 8.11 -25.44
N ARG A 154 -0.56 8.67 -24.27
CA ARG A 154 -0.16 10.07 -24.16
C ARG A 154 1.23 10.26 -24.79
N PRO A 155 1.53 11.42 -25.37
CA PRO A 155 2.81 11.67 -26.02
C PRO A 155 3.99 11.32 -25.10
N GLY A 156 4.92 10.49 -25.60
CA GLY A 156 6.15 10.10 -24.91
C GLY A 156 6.02 8.96 -23.88
N VAL A 157 4.82 8.54 -23.48
CA VAL A 157 4.65 7.48 -22.46
C VAL A 157 4.98 6.10 -23.02
N GLY A 158 4.41 5.74 -24.17
CA GLY A 158 4.60 4.42 -24.78
C GLY A 158 6.06 4.10 -25.10
N ASP A 159 6.84 5.11 -25.50
CA ASP A 159 8.26 5.00 -25.88
C ASP A 159 9.25 5.28 -24.74
N ASP A 160 8.77 5.59 -23.53
CA ASP A 160 9.64 5.81 -22.37
C ASP A 160 10.34 4.49 -21.96
N GLY A 161 11.62 4.39 -22.31
CA GLY A 161 12.46 3.24 -21.99
C GLY A 161 12.62 2.97 -20.48
N THR A 162 12.35 3.95 -19.61
CA THR A 162 12.34 3.75 -18.16
C THR A 162 11.08 3.02 -17.71
N LEU A 163 9.92 3.33 -18.29
CA LEU A 163 8.64 2.67 -18.01
C LEU A 163 8.63 1.24 -18.55
N ILE A 164 9.08 1.06 -19.80
CA ILE A 164 9.19 -0.28 -20.42
C ILE A 164 10.10 -1.19 -19.57
N ARG A 165 11.26 -0.68 -19.15
CA ARG A 165 12.19 -1.44 -18.27
C ARG A 165 11.57 -1.78 -16.92
N ALA A 166 10.77 -0.87 -16.35
CA ALA A 166 10.05 -1.11 -15.11
C ALA A 166 9.04 -2.25 -15.27
N VAL A 167 8.30 -2.28 -16.39
CA VAL A 167 7.34 -3.34 -16.73
C VAL A 167 8.02 -4.70 -16.83
N HIS A 168 9.11 -4.79 -17.58
CA HIS A 168 9.88 -6.04 -17.68
C HIS A 168 10.46 -6.51 -16.34
N LYS A 169 10.96 -5.58 -15.50
CA LYS A 169 11.50 -5.89 -14.17
C LYS A 169 10.41 -6.43 -13.22
N VAL A 170 9.20 -5.88 -13.28
CA VAL A 170 8.09 -6.38 -12.46
C VAL A 170 7.61 -7.74 -12.96
N TYR A 171 7.52 -7.92 -14.28
CA TYR A 171 7.12 -9.20 -14.87
C TYR A 171 8.10 -10.32 -14.47
N SER A 172 9.41 -10.12 -14.63
CA SER A 172 10.42 -11.12 -14.25
C SER A 172 10.45 -11.44 -12.76
N LYS A 173 10.09 -10.47 -11.90
CA LYS A 173 9.94 -10.72 -10.46
C LYS A 173 8.71 -11.55 -10.12
N LEU A 174 7.61 -11.38 -10.87
CA LEU A 174 6.35 -12.08 -10.63
C LEU A 174 6.34 -13.49 -11.22
N ASP A 175 7.11 -13.72 -12.28
CA ASP A 175 7.21 -15.02 -12.93
C ASP A 175 8.66 -15.34 -13.36
N PRO A 176 9.56 -15.67 -12.40
CA PRO A 176 10.99 -15.81 -12.64
C PRO A 176 11.38 -16.99 -13.54
N ALA A 177 10.49 -17.96 -13.75
CA ALA A 177 10.74 -19.19 -14.48
C ALA A 177 9.97 -19.29 -15.81
N SER A 178 9.26 -18.23 -16.21
CA SER A 178 8.42 -18.27 -17.40
C SER A 178 9.25 -18.29 -18.69
N PRO A 179 9.09 -19.30 -19.56
CA PRO A 179 9.66 -19.28 -20.91
C PRO A 179 8.98 -18.25 -21.83
N ALA A 180 7.91 -17.60 -21.37
CA ALA A 180 7.09 -16.67 -22.16
C ALA A 180 7.64 -15.23 -22.21
N VAL A 181 8.90 -14.97 -21.82
CA VAL A 181 9.48 -13.61 -21.86
C VAL A 181 9.46 -13.01 -23.27
N GLY A 182 9.74 -13.81 -24.29
CA GLY A 182 9.66 -13.37 -25.69
C GLY A 182 8.23 -13.06 -26.13
N GLN A 183 7.26 -13.87 -25.68
CA GLN A 183 5.84 -13.62 -25.92
C GLN A 183 5.38 -12.33 -25.22
N PHE A 184 5.78 -12.12 -23.97
CA PHE A 184 5.47 -10.90 -23.21
C PHE A 184 6.00 -9.64 -23.89
N GLY A 185 7.23 -9.66 -24.42
CA GLY A 185 7.78 -8.52 -25.16
C GLY A 185 7.00 -8.19 -26.44
N ASN A 186 6.59 -9.21 -27.19
CA ASN A 186 5.77 -9.03 -28.40
C ASN A 186 4.39 -8.48 -28.06
N GLU A 187 3.74 -9.03 -27.04
CA GLU A 187 2.44 -8.58 -26.54
C GLU A 187 2.50 -7.14 -26.03
N LEU A 188 3.58 -6.76 -25.33
CA LEU A 188 3.78 -5.40 -24.85
C LEU A 188 3.97 -4.42 -26.00
N THR A 189 4.63 -4.86 -27.08
CA THR A 189 4.78 -4.08 -28.32
C THR A 189 3.43 -3.88 -29.00
N TRP A 190 2.56 -4.91 -29.04
CA TRP A 190 1.21 -4.76 -29.58
C TRP A 190 0.39 -3.74 -28.80
N PHE A 191 0.51 -3.74 -27.47
CA PHE A 191 -0.14 -2.74 -26.63
C PHE A 191 0.46 -1.34 -26.85
N LYS A 192 1.79 -1.22 -26.90
CA LYS A 192 2.49 0.06 -27.16
C LYS A 192 2.04 0.71 -28.48
N ASP A 193 2.00 -0.08 -29.54
CA ASP A 193 1.74 0.40 -30.90
C ASP A 193 0.23 0.46 -31.24
N ALA A 194 -0.66 0.24 -30.26
CA ALA A 194 -2.11 0.12 -30.47
C ALA A 194 -2.47 -0.89 -31.59
N ARG A 195 -1.80 -2.04 -31.64
CA ARG A 195 -2.03 -3.07 -32.66
C ARG A 195 -3.10 -4.06 -32.22
N ARG A 196 -3.70 -4.75 -33.19
CA ARG A 196 -4.76 -5.76 -32.97
C ARG A 196 -5.96 -5.16 -32.22
N THR A 197 -6.55 -5.89 -31.27
CA THR A 197 -7.71 -5.44 -30.46
C THR A 197 -7.49 -4.11 -29.73
N PHE A 198 -6.25 -3.67 -29.52
CA PHE A 198 -5.94 -2.42 -28.85
C PHE A 198 -6.18 -1.17 -29.71
N GLY A 199 -6.14 -1.31 -31.04
CA GLY A 199 -6.33 -0.23 -32.00
C GLY A 199 -7.76 -0.10 -32.53
N GLU A 200 -8.64 -1.03 -32.17
CA GLU A 200 -10.03 -0.99 -32.64
C GLU A 200 -10.74 0.28 -32.13
N PRO A 201 -11.63 0.89 -32.95
CA PRO A 201 -12.33 2.11 -32.56
C PRO A 201 -13.09 1.99 -31.24
N THR A 202 -13.67 0.82 -30.97
CA THR A 202 -14.35 0.47 -29.72
C THR A 202 -13.40 0.48 -28.52
N SER A 203 -12.24 -0.16 -28.68
CA SER A 203 -11.18 -0.19 -27.67
C SER A 203 -10.62 1.19 -27.37
N VAL A 204 -10.36 2.00 -28.41
CA VAL A 204 -9.86 3.37 -28.29
C VAL A 204 -10.84 4.27 -27.55
N ALA A 205 -12.12 4.25 -27.92
CA ALA A 205 -13.16 5.03 -27.25
C ALA A 205 -13.37 4.62 -25.79
N ALA A 206 -13.13 3.36 -25.46
CA ALA A 206 -13.28 2.82 -24.11
C ALA A 206 -12.13 3.19 -23.15
N ARG A 207 -10.97 3.64 -23.65
CA ARG A 207 -9.77 3.90 -22.82
C ARG A 207 -10.00 4.92 -21.71
N THR A 208 -10.83 5.93 -21.95
CA THR A 208 -11.13 7.00 -21.00
C THR A 208 -12.45 6.78 -20.24
N LYS A 209 -13.35 5.95 -20.79
CA LYS A 209 -14.72 5.75 -20.30
C LYS A 209 -14.89 4.53 -19.38
N MET A 210 -13.92 3.62 -19.39
CA MET A 210 -13.97 2.39 -18.60
C MET A 210 -12.85 2.36 -17.56
N SER A 211 -13.03 1.57 -16.50
CA SER A 211 -11.91 1.35 -15.59
C SER A 211 -10.78 0.60 -16.31
N PRO A 212 -9.50 0.91 -16.02
CA PRO A 212 -8.37 0.24 -16.67
C PRO A 212 -8.42 -1.29 -16.56
N THR A 213 -8.87 -1.81 -15.42
CA THR A 213 -8.99 -3.25 -15.18
C THR A 213 -10.06 -3.89 -16.07
N GLU A 214 -11.25 -3.29 -16.18
CA GLU A 214 -12.32 -3.77 -17.06
C GLU A 214 -11.90 -3.71 -18.53
N TRP A 215 -11.20 -2.65 -18.93
CA TRP A 215 -10.67 -2.51 -20.28
C TRP A 215 -9.71 -3.66 -20.62
N TRP A 216 -8.78 -4.01 -19.71
CA TRP A 216 -7.88 -5.15 -19.91
C TRP A 216 -8.60 -6.50 -19.96
N ILE A 217 -9.72 -6.65 -19.23
CA ILE A 217 -10.55 -7.85 -19.30
C ILE A 217 -11.23 -7.98 -20.67
N MET A 218 -11.72 -6.88 -21.22
CA MET A 218 -12.50 -6.85 -22.46
C MET A 218 -11.60 -6.89 -23.71
N TYR A 219 -10.55 -6.07 -23.76
CA TYR A 219 -9.74 -5.86 -24.97
C TYR A 219 -8.34 -6.49 -24.91
N GLY A 220 -7.92 -7.03 -23.76
CA GLY A 220 -6.60 -7.64 -23.56
C GLY A 220 -6.47 -9.10 -24.00
N THR A 221 -7.40 -9.63 -24.80
CA THR A 221 -7.39 -11.04 -25.25
C THR A 221 -6.15 -11.41 -26.03
N ASP A 222 -5.66 -10.49 -26.85
CA ASP A 222 -4.51 -10.70 -27.74
C ASP A 222 -3.17 -10.60 -27.02
N ALA A 223 -3.18 -10.21 -25.74
CA ALA A 223 -1.99 -10.09 -24.90
C ALA A 223 -2.20 -10.79 -23.55
N PRO A 224 -2.37 -12.13 -23.50
CA PRO A 224 -2.71 -12.84 -22.27
C PRO A 224 -1.70 -12.65 -21.13
N THR A 225 -0.40 -12.55 -21.43
CA THR A 225 0.64 -12.37 -20.41
C THR A 225 0.66 -10.93 -19.87
N VAL A 226 0.52 -9.93 -20.74
CA VAL A 226 0.44 -8.52 -20.34
C VAL A 226 -0.88 -8.25 -19.63
N ARG A 227 -2.00 -8.81 -20.10
CA ARG A 227 -3.32 -8.74 -19.45
C ARG A 227 -3.28 -9.26 -18.03
N LYS A 228 -2.67 -10.43 -17.80
CA LYS A 228 -2.55 -11.02 -16.44
C LYS A 228 -1.76 -10.10 -15.51
N LEU A 229 -0.67 -9.50 -16.02
CA LEU A 229 0.11 -8.52 -15.27
C LEU A 229 -0.71 -7.26 -14.98
N ALA A 230 -1.36 -6.70 -16.00
CA ALA A 230 -2.12 -5.46 -15.91
C ALA A 230 -3.29 -5.57 -14.93
N ILE A 231 -4.08 -6.64 -15.01
CA ILE A 231 -5.16 -6.90 -14.04
C ILE A 231 -4.57 -6.97 -12.63
N LYS A 232 -3.48 -7.70 -12.43
CA LYS A 232 -2.87 -7.86 -11.10
C LYS A 232 -2.34 -6.56 -10.52
N VAL A 233 -1.78 -5.68 -11.34
CA VAL A 233 -1.20 -4.39 -10.92
C VAL A 233 -2.28 -3.32 -10.75
N LEU A 234 -3.21 -3.19 -11.71
CA LEU A 234 -4.26 -2.16 -11.72
C LEU A 234 -5.41 -2.47 -10.76
N SER A 235 -5.61 -3.74 -10.37
CA SER A 235 -6.57 -4.09 -9.33
C SER A 235 -6.09 -3.80 -7.90
N GLN A 236 -4.85 -3.32 -7.73
CA GLN A 236 -4.33 -2.99 -6.40
C GLN A 236 -4.84 -1.63 -5.96
N THR A 237 -5.45 -1.58 -4.79
CA THR A 237 -5.77 -0.31 -4.12
C THR A 237 -4.50 0.27 -3.51
N THR A 238 -4.19 1.54 -3.81
CA THR A 238 -3.04 2.26 -3.23
C THR A 238 -3.23 2.63 -1.76
N SER A 239 -4.47 2.53 -1.24
CA SER A 239 -4.81 2.85 0.13
C SER A 239 -5.14 1.62 0.97
N SER A 240 -4.60 1.57 2.20
CA SER A 240 -4.96 0.58 3.21
C SER A 240 -6.28 0.90 3.93
N SER A 241 -6.87 2.09 3.72
CA SER A 241 -8.06 2.55 4.44
C SER A 241 -9.33 1.74 4.11
N ALA A 242 -9.41 1.16 2.90
CA ALA A 242 -10.49 0.25 2.52
C ALA A 242 -10.51 -1.02 3.38
N CYS A 243 -9.33 -1.54 3.74
CA CYS A 243 -9.21 -2.64 4.69
C CYS A 243 -9.55 -2.19 6.11
N GLU A 244 -9.14 -0.99 6.53
CA GLU A 244 -9.42 -0.48 7.89
C GLU A 244 -10.92 -0.33 8.19
N ARG A 245 -11.73 0.05 7.20
CA ARG A 245 -13.20 0.07 7.33
C ARG A 245 -13.80 -1.31 7.60
N ASN A 246 -13.22 -2.39 7.05
CA ASN A 246 -13.65 -3.76 7.36
C ASN A 246 -13.31 -4.16 8.79
N TRP A 247 -12.16 -3.70 9.30
CA TRP A 247 -11.76 -3.94 10.68
C TRP A 247 -12.61 -3.15 11.68
N SER A 248 -13.08 -1.96 11.32
CA SER A 248 -14.06 -1.22 12.14
C SER A 248 -15.41 -1.96 12.21
N THR A 249 -15.87 -2.57 11.12
CA THR A 249 -17.04 -3.46 11.14
C THR A 249 -16.79 -4.72 11.98
N PHE A 250 -15.58 -5.29 11.93
CA PHE A 250 -15.18 -6.43 12.77
C PHE A 250 -15.34 -6.11 14.26
N ALA A 251 -14.99 -4.89 14.68
CA ALA A 251 -15.17 -4.43 16.06
C ALA A 251 -16.65 -4.29 16.47
N LEU A 252 -17.55 -4.04 15.51
CA LEU A 252 -19.00 -3.93 15.75
C LEU A 252 -19.66 -5.30 15.94
N ILE A 253 -19.27 -6.29 15.13
CA ILE A 253 -19.77 -7.68 15.17
C ILE A 253 -19.16 -8.44 16.35
N HIS A 254 -17.93 -8.13 16.71
CA HIS A 254 -17.15 -8.81 17.74
C HIS A 254 -16.69 -7.82 18.81
N THR A 255 -17.54 -7.58 19.81
CA THR A 255 -17.21 -6.75 20.97
C THR A 255 -16.65 -7.62 22.11
N LYS A 256 -15.64 -7.12 22.83
CA LYS A 256 -15.00 -7.86 23.94
C LYS A 256 -15.98 -8.36 25.04
N GLN A 257 -17.20 -7.82 25.10
CA GLN A 257 -18.23 -8.19 26.08
C GLN A 257 -19.20 -9.30 25.64
N ARG A 258 -19.28 -9.69 24.35
CA ARG A 258 -20.20 -10.75 23.86
C ARG A 258 -19.52 -11.67 22.84
N ASN A 259 -18.62 -12.53 23.32
CA ASN A 259 -17.90 -13.48 22.47
C ASN A 259 -18.43 -14.91 22.65
N ARG A 260 -19.32 -15.35 21.75
CA ARG A 260 -19.81 -16.75 21.68
C ARG A 260 -19.70 -17.39 20.29
N LEU A 261 -19.15 -16.67 19.31
CA LEU A 261 -19.01 -17.17 17.95
C LEU A 261 -17.64 -17.81 17.74
N ALA A 262 -17.63 -19.03 17.21
CA ALA A 262 -16.41 -19.70 16.77
C ALA A 262 -15.77 -18.92 15.60
N HIS A 263 -14.43 -18.94 15.54
CA HIS A 263 -13.64 -18.19 14.55
C HIS A 263 -14.07 -18.47 13.09
N SER A 264 -14.38 -19.73 12.76
CA SER A 264 -14.85 -20.13 11.44
C SER A 264 -16.22 -19.56 11.05
N ARG A 265 -17.11 -19.32 12.03
CA ARG A 265 -18.39 -18.62 11.79
C ARG A 265 -18.19 -17.12 11.65
N LEU A 266 -17.27 -16.55 12.43
CA LEU A 266 -16.93 -15.13 12.37
C LEU A 266 -16.32 -14.74 11.02
N GLU A 267 -15.39 -15.54 10.50
CA GLU A 267 -14.77 -15.34 9.19
C GLU A 267 -15.83 -15.32 8.07
N LYS A 268 -16.73 -16.32 8.07
CA LYS A 268 -17.85 -16.37 7.12
C LYS A 268 -18.77 -15.16 7.24
N LEU A 269 -19.07 -14.72 8.45
CA LEU A 269 -19.94 -13.56 8.68
C LEU A 269 -19.31 -12.26 8.16
N VAL A 270 -18.00 -12.07 8.41
CA VAL A 270 -17.24 -10.91 7.94
C VAL A 270 -17.15 -10.92 6.41
N TYR A 271 -16.89 -12.09 5.82
CA TYR A 271 -16.89 -12.26 4.36
C TYR A 271 -18.25 -11.90 3.75
N CYS A 272 -19.34 -12.48 4.26
CA CYS A 272 -20.69 -12.18 3.78
C CYS A 272 -21.05 -10.71 3.95
N TYR A 273 -20.79 -10.12 5.12
CA TYR A 273 -21.10 -8.71 5.39
C TYR A 273 -20.28 -7.77 4.51
N TYR A 274 -18.98 -8.02 4.35
CA TYR A 274 -18.14 -7.19 3.50
C TYR A 274 -18.57 -7.26 2.04
N ASN A 275 -18.87 -8.46 1.52
CA ASN A 275 -19.37 -8.61 0.16
C ASN A 275 -20.75 -7.97 -0.03
N MET A 276 -21.65 -8.06 0.95
CA MET A 276 -22.91 -7.31 0.93
C MET A 276 -22.66 -5.80 0.89
N LYS A 277 -21.71 -5.29 1.69
CA LYS A 277 -21.37 -3.86 1.72
C LYS A 277 -20.70 -3.39 0.43
N LEU A 278 -19.89 -4.24 -0.21
CA LEU A 278 -19.36 -3.97 -1.55
C LEU A 278 -20.49 -3.87 -2.57
N GLN A 279 -21.44 -4.81 -2.56
CA GLN A 279 -22.61 -4.76 -3.44
C GLN A 279 -23.48 -3.53 -3.19
N ILE A 280 -23.68 -3.14 -1.93
CA ILE A 280 -24.42 -1.92 -1.58
C ILE A 280 -23.68 -0.69 -2.09
N ARG A 281 -22.37 -0.58 -1.83
CA ARG A 281 -21.55 0.53 -2.34
C ARG A 281 -21.55 0.58 -3.87
N ASP A 282 -21.44 -0.55 -4.55
CA ASP A 282 -21.40 -0.59 -6.00
C ASP A 282 -22.77 -0.17 -6.59
N LYS A 283 -23.88 -0.53 -5.93
CA LYS A 283 -25.23 -0.02 -6.24
C LYS A 283 -25.41 1.47 -5.90
N GLU A 284 -24.91 1.92 -4.76
CA GLU A 284 -24.93 3.33 -4.36
C GLU A 284 -24.10 4.18 -5.32
N ALA A 285 -22.94 3.70 -5.76
CA ALA A 285 -22.10 4.37 -6.77
C ALA A 285 -22.76 4.40 -8.17
N GLU A 286 -23.60 3.42 -8.50
CA GLU A 286 -24.46 3.47 -9.70
C GLU A 286 -25.59 4.52 -9.58
N ILE A 287 -26.08 4.78 -8.37
CA ILE A 287 -27.17 5.73 -8.08
C ILE A 287 -26.67 7.17 -7.92
N ASP A 288 -25.55 7.37 -7.22
CA ASP A 288 -24.99 8.71 -6.92
C ASP A 288 -24.31 9.38 -8.13
N HIS A 289 -24.26 8.72 -9.29
CA HIS A 289 -23.50 9.16 -10.46
C HIS A 289 -22.08 9.65 -10.10
N VAL A 290 -21.43 9.05 -9.07
CA VAL A 290 -20.07 9.44 -8.70
C VAL A 290 -19.22 9.25 -9.95
N ASP A 291 -18.78 10.37 -10.49
CA ASP A 291 -18.13 10.36 -11.79
C ASP A 291 -16.96 9.39 -11.71
N ARG A 292 -16.97 8.37 -12.57
CA ARG A 292 -15.82 7.46 -12.75
C ARG A 292 -14.73 8.18 -13.58
N GLY A 293 -14.72 9.51 -13.52
CA GLY A 293 -13.71 10.38 -14.09
C GLY A 293 -12.34 10.06 -13.52
N ASP A 294 -11.32 10.51 -14.25
CA ASP A 294 -9.95 10.32 -13.82
C ASP A 294 -9.69 11.14 -12.56
N PRO A 295 -9.02 10.57 -11.55
CA PRO A 295 -8.60 11.34 -10.38
C PRO A 295 -7.82 12.62 -10.71
N LEU A 296 -7.23 12.70 -11.91
CA LEU A 296 -6.55 13.90 -12.42
C LEU A 296 -7.50 14.97 -12.98
N ASP A 297 -8.73 14.62 -13.37
CA ASP A 297 -9.73 15.56 -13.90
C ASP A 297 -10.15 16.59 -12.82
N VAL A 298 -9.96 16.26 -11.53
CA VAL A 298 -10.14 17.18 -10.39
C VAL A 298 -9.15 18.35 -10.39
N PHE A 299 -8.04 18.25 -11.11
CA PHE A 299 -7.07 19.34 -11.25
C PHE A 299 -7.28 20.17 -12.52
N ASP A 300 -8.19 19.78 -13.41
CA ASP A 300 -8.51 20.48 -14.66
C ASP A 300 -9.67 21.49 -14.51
N ILE A 301 -10.10 21.82 -13.27
CA ILE A 301 -11.20 22.75 -12.93
C ILE A 301 -10.89 24.23 -13.32
N ALA A 302 -9.79 24.50 -14.03
CA ALA A 302 -9.39 25.85 -14.41
C ALA A 302 -9.83 26.30 -15.81
N ALA A 303 -10.74 25.58 -16.48
CA ALA A 303 -11.13 25.87 -17.87
C ALA A 303 -12.64 26.08 -18.11
N GLU A 304 -13.45 26.22 -17.06
CA GLU A 304 -14.86 26.61 -17.17
C GLU A 304 -15.11 27.85 -16.30
N ASP A 305 -14.68 29.00 -16.80
CA ASP A 305 -15.19 30.32 -16.40
C ASP A 305 -14.69 31.35 -17.44
N ASP A 306 -15.23 31.28 -18.66
CA ASP A 306 -15.39 32.46 -19.51
C ASP A 306 -16.46 32.15 -20.58
N ASP A 307 -17.72 32.35 -20.20
CA ASP A 307 -18.80 32.69 -21.13
C ASP A 307 -19.94 33.31 -20.29
N THR A 308 -19.68 34.53 -19.83
CA THR A 308 -20.76 35.48 -19.51
C THR A 308 -21.25 36.11 -20.81
N GLU A 309 -22.51 35.84 -21.17
CA GLU A 309 -23.42 36.83 -21.79
C GLU A 309 -24.54 37.16 -20.81
#